data_AF-A0A3N5N5T4-F1
#
_entry.id   AF-A0A3N5N5T4-F1
#
_cell.length_a   1.000
_cell.length_b   1.000
_cell.length_c   1.000
_cell.angle_alpha   90.00
_cell.angle_beta   90.00
_cell.angle_gamma   90.00
#
_symmetry.space_group_name_H-M   'P 1'
#
loop_
_entity.id
_entity.type
_entity.pdbx_description
1 polymer ?
#
loop_
_entity_poly.entity_id
_entity_poly.type
_entity_poly.pdbx_seq_one_letter_code
_entity_poly.pdbx_strand_id
1 'polypeptide(L)'
;MPEYMKRTALFCIPLLIAAIPDLLATRLVEVKILDRDYLVVCFRDGEVFYTEQGYGPSAYSGHDYSPGDDTLVIYGDELDTGLAGATGTWKIISREDENYGRKGLEPVAVHRKSKVNNTDNNWNYRLDHWIFLKLPHPMQEGKDYTLRISRKLEAGVRKESFTYDNFSNESEAVHVNIIGYTPDSPVKSADLYYWMGDGGQRDYSGFEGNSVWIYHVDTGEREKVGSVYFWKDDDLEAEALGRNLTGSDVWNADFTGFSKPGHYRLVVEGVGCSAEFSIDANIYFDPFKTS
;
A
#
# COMPACT_ATOMS: atom_id res chain seq x y z
N MET A 1 -59.21 35.29 48.45
CA MET A 1 -59.23 35.91 47.10
C MET A 1 -57.79 36.06 46.64
N PRO A 2 -57.51 35.85 45.35
CA PRO A 2 -56.47 34.93 44.89
C PRO A 2 -55.21 35.65 44.40
N GLU A 3 -54.08 34.95 44.42
CA GLU A 3 -53.16 35.06 43.28
C GLU A 3 -52.36 33.76 43.09
N TYR A 4 -52.64 33.15 41.95
CA TYR A 4 -51.93 32.01 41.38
C TYR A 4 -50.57 32.48 40.87
N MET A 5 -49.47 31.87 41.32
CA MET A 5 -48.22 31.88 40.55
C MET A 5 -47.74 30.46 40.28
N LYS A 6 -47.44 30.26 39.00
CA LYS A 6 -47.20 29.00 38.31
C LYS A 6 -45.77 28.49 38.57
N ARG A 7 -45.70 27.17 38.73
CA ARG A 7 -44.62 26.21 38.43
C ARG A 7 -43.32 26.77 37.81
N THR A 8 -42.18 26.36 38.37
CA THR A 8 -41.06 25.85 37.56
C THR A 8 -40.32 24.78 38.37
N ALA A 9 -40.46 23.52 37.98
CA ALA A 9 -39.65 22.42 38.50
C ALA A 9 -38.32 22.43 37.74
N LEU A 10 -37.21 22.64 38.45
CA LEU A 10 -35.87 22.44 37.91
C LEU A 10 -35.64 20.93 37.74
N PHE A 11 -35.72 20.44 36.51
CA PHE A 11 -35.21 19.12 36.15
C PHE A 11 -33.68 19.24 35.99
N CYS A 12 -32.92 18.71 36.94
CA CYS A 12 -31.51 18.44 36.75
C CYS A 12 -31.37 17.25 35.79
N ILE A 13 -31.09 17.54 34.52
CA ILE A 13 -30.65 16.54 33.54
C ILE A 13 -29.20 16.20 33.89
N PRO A 14 -28.85 14.93 34.19
CA PRO A 14 -27.45 14.56 34.30
C PRO A 14 -26.81 14.69 32.92
N LEU A 15 -25.81 15.57 32.87
CA LEU A 15 -24.95 15.80 31.71
C LEU A 15 -24.40 14.45 31.23
N LEU A 16 -24.63 14.15 29.95
CA LEU A 16 -23.99 13.05 29.24
C LEU A 16 -22.50 13.07 29.56
N ILE A 17 -21.99 11.97 30.11
CA ILE A 17 -20.56 11.67 30.06
C ILE A 17 -20.22 11.61 28.58
N ALA A 18 -19.52 12.63 28.09
CA ALA A 18 -18.92 12.64 26.77
C ALA A 18 -18.10 11.35 26.64
N ALA A 19 -18.38 10.56 25.61
CA ALA A 19 -17.51 9.47 25.22
C ALA A 19 -16.11 10.05 25.09
N ILE A 20 -15.20 9.60 25.94
CA ILE A 20 -13.77 9.77 25.73
C ILE A 20 -13.55 9.16 24.34
N PRO A 21 -13.08 9.90 23.32
CA PRO A 21 -12.65 9.25 22.10
C PRO A 21 -11.59 8.25 22.56
N ASP A 22 -11.82 6.95 22.30
CA ASP A 22 -10.79 5.94 22.51
C ASP A 22 -9.50 6.53 21.96
N LEU A 23 -8.49 6.68 22.81
CA LEU A 23 -7.16 7.10 22.39
C LEU A 23 -6.70 5.99 21.46
N LEU A 24 -6.93 6.15 20.15
CA LEU A 24 -6.68 5.10 19.18
C LEU A 24 -5.16 4.93 19.12
N ALA A 25 -4.66 3.69 19.18
CA ALA A 25 -3.25 3.43 18.88
C ALA A 25 -2.95 3.78 17.40
N THR A 26 -1.74 3.44 16.94
CA THR A 26 -1.35 3.44 15.52
C THR A 26 -2.50 3.11 14.57
N ARG A 27 -2.62 3.91 13.51
CA ARG A 27 -3.75 3.83 12.60
C ARG A 27 -3.47 2.80 11.52
N LEU A 28 -4.36 1.83 11.34
CA LEU A 28 -4.39 1.02 10.13
C LEU A 28 -4.71 1.92 8.92
N VAL A 29 -3.79 2.02 7.98
CA VAL A 29 -3.93 2.83 6.77
C VAL A 29 -4.61 2.01 5.67
N GLU A 30 -4.12 0.81 5.43
CA GLU A 30 -4.57 -0.05 4.32
C GLU A 30 -4.12 -1.50 4.51
N VAL A 31 -4.83 -2.41 3.84
CA VAL A 31 -4.40 -3.79 3.61
C VAL A 31 -4.26 -3.97 2.10
N LYS A 32 -3.04 -4.27 1.66
CA LYS A 32 -2.67 -4.50 0.27
C LYS A 32 -2.30 -5.97 0.04
N ILE A 33 -2.20 -6.34 -1.23
CA ILE A 33 -1.73 -7.64 -1.68
C ILE A 33 -0.43 -7.41 -2.44
N LEU A 34 0.65 -8.04 -2.01
CA LEU A 34 1.91 -7.99 -2.73
C LEU A 34 1.90 -9.02 -3.86
N ASP A 35 1.44 -10.22 -3.55
CA ASP A 35 1.20 -11.31 -4.49
C ASP A 35 0.29 -12.34 -3.81
N ARG A 36 -0.06 -13.43 -4.51
CA ARG A 36 -0.92 -14.49 -3.96
C ARG A 36 -0.40 -15.10 -2.66
N ASP A 37 0.90 -14.99 -2.35
CA ASP A 37 1.50 -15.56 -1.15
C ASP A 37 1.68 -14.55 -0.01
N TYR A 38 1.49 -13.24 -0.25
CA TYR A 38 1.75 -12.19 0.73
C TYR A 38 0.68 -11.10 0.79
N LEU A 39 0.22 -10.82 2.01
CA LEU A 39 -0.51 -9.58 2.34
C LEU A 39 0.45 -8.54 2.92
N VAL A 40 0.13 -7.27 2.71
CA VAL A 40 0.85 -6.13 3.30
C VAL A 40 -0.13 -5.32 4.12
N VAL A 41 0.13 -5.19 5.42
CA VAL A 41 -0.70 -4.42 6.35
C VAL A 41 0.05 -3.16 6.72
N CYS A 42 -0.49 -2.00 6.35
CA CYS A 42 0.17 -0.72 6.53
C CYS A 42 -0.39 0.01 7.76
N PHE A 43 0.50 0.42 8.67
CA PHE A 43 0.17 1.26 9.83
C PHE A 43 0.90 2.59 9.78
N ARG A 44 0.32 3.60 10.42
CA ARG A 44 0.94 4.92 10.59
C ARG A 44 0.77 5.38 12.03
N ASP A 45 1.86 5.77 12.67
CA ASP A 45 1.86 6.25 14.06
C ASP A 45 1.52 7.75 14.17
N GLY A 46 1.74 8.50 13.10
CA GLY A 46 1.41 9.92 13.01
C GLY A 46 1.74 10.48 11.63
N GLU A 47 1.30 11.71 11.37
CA GLU A 47 1.43 12.36 10.06
C GLU A 47 1.76 13.83 10.22
N VAL A 48 2.69 14.31 9.40
CA VAL A 48 2.97 15.74 9.30
C VAL A 48 2.07 16.31 8.21
N PHE A 49 1.28 17.31 8.57
CA PHE A 49 0.48 18.09 7.64
C PHE A 49 1.24 19.35 7.26
N TYR A 50 1.40 19.60 5.97
CA TYR A 50 2.00 20.81 5.43
C TYR A 50 0.91 21.77 4.96
N THR A 51 1.01 23.02 5.36
CA THR A 51 0.08 24.09 5.01
C THR A 51 0.60 24.84 3.78
N GLU A 52 0.19 24.43 2.60
CA GLU A 52 0.55 25.10 1.35
C GLU A 52 -0.52 26.11 0.92
N GLN A 53 -0.56 27.24 1.63
CA GLN A 53 -1.51 28.31 1.31
C GLN A 53 -1.03 29.19 0.14
N GLY A 54 0.26 29.17 -0.21
CA GLY A 54 0.82 29.99 -1.30
C GLY A 54 0.98 31.47 -0.95
N TYR A 55 0.88 31.80 0.34
CA TYR A 55 1.16 33.12 0.92
C TYR A 55 1.79 32.92 2.30
N GLY A 56 2.59 33.90 2.73
CA GLY A 56 3.34 33.82 3.98
C GLY A 56 4.83 34.13 3.77
N PRO A 57 5.61 34.23 4.85
CA PRO A 57 7.03 34.61 4.78
C PRO A 57 7.89 33.59 4.02
N SER A 58 7.50 32.31 4.08
CA SER A 58 8.20 31.14 3.53
C SER A 58 7.69 30.70 2.14
N ALA A 59 6.59 31.26 1.64
CA ALA A 59 5.87 30.76 0.46
C ALA A 59 6.68 30.75 -0.85
N TYR A 60 7.78 31.51 -0.92
CA TYR A 60 8.61 31.64 -2.12
C TYR A 60 10.11 31.39 -1.88
N SER A 61 10.48 30.86 -0.71
CA SER A 61 11.89 30.61 -0.36
C SER A 61 12.32 29.14 -0.52
N GLY A 62 11.40 28.25 -0.92
CA GLY A 62 11.67 26.88 -1.41
C GLY A 62 12.13 25.85 -0.37
N HIS A 63 12.96 26.26 0.58
CA HIS A 63 13.51 25.43 1.67
C HIS A 63 13.43 26.13 3.03
N ASP A 64 12.46 27.02 3.19
CA ASP A 64 12.28 27.84 4.39
C ASP A 64 11.02 27.41 5.13
N TYR A 65 10.89 27.86 6.36
CA TYR A 65 9.77 27.53 7.23
C TYR A 65 9.32 28.76 8.00
N SER A 66 8.01 28.90 8.15
CA SER A 66 7.37 29.80 9.10
C SER A 66 6.57 29.01 10.14
N PRO A 67 6.53 29.48 11.41
CA PRO A 67 5.69 28.87 12.43
C PRO A 67 4.24 28.67 11.96
N GLY A 68 3.80 27.41 11.93
CA GLY A 68 2.47 27.01 11.46
C GLY A 68 2.40 26.46 10.03
N ASP A 69 3.51 26.44 9.29
CA ASP A 69 3.57 25.82 7.96
C ASP A 69 3.46 24.30 8.02
N ASP A 70 3.76 23.69 9.16
CA ASP A 70 3.57 22.26 9.37
C ASP A 70 3.07 21.95 10.78
N THR A 71 2.50 20.76 10.93
CA THR A 71 2.09 20.23 12.23
C THR A 71 2.16 18.72 12.21
N LEU A 72 2.93 18.14 13.13
CA LEU A 72 2.89 16.71 13.41
C LEU A 72 1.66 16.36 14.24
N VAL A 73 0.79 15.52 13.69
CA VAL A 73 -0.33 14.91 14.39
C VAL A 73 0.03 13.46 14.75
N ILE A 74 0.02 13.15 16.04
CA ILE A 74 0.27 11.80 16.56
C ILE A 74 -1.08 11.12 16.77
N TYR A 75 -1.25 9.90 16.27
CA TYR A 75 -2.54 9.21 16.32
C TYR A 75 -2.82 8.55 17.67
N GLY A 76 -1.78 8.13 18.39
CA GLY A 76 -1.82 7.67 19.77
C GLY A 76 -0.54 6.93 20.12
N ASP A 77 -0.65 5.78 20.79
CA ASP A 77 0.49 4.91 21.07
C ASP A 77 1.05 4.31 19.77
N GLU A 78 2.38 4.27 19.68
CA GLU A 78 3.09 3.68 18.54
C GLU A 78 2.76 2.18 18.40
N LEU A 79 2.89 1.66 17.18
CA LEU A 79 2.66 0.25 16.91
C LEU A 79 3.56 -0.63 17.81
N ASP A 80 2.97 -1.53 18.59
CA ASP A 80 3.71 -2.61 19.24
C ASP A 80 4.25 -3.55 18.15
N THR A 81 5.47 -3.28 17.69
CA THR A 81 6.13 -4.03 16.63
C THR A 81 6.42 -5.48 17.00
N GLY A 82 6.52 -5.80 18.30
CA GLY A 82 6.69 -7.17 18.78
C GLY A 82 5.40 -7.98 18.62
N LEU A 83 4.25 -7.38 18.94
CA LEU A 83 2.94 -7.97 18.66
C LEU A 83 2.65 -8.01 17.16
N ALA A 84 2.95 -6.95 16.42
CA ALA A 84 2.73 -6.89 14.97
C ALA A 84 3.54 -7.97 14.23
N GLY A 85 4.77 -8.24 14.68
CA GLY A 85 5.65 -9.28 14.12
C GLY A 85 5.27 -10.72 14.52
N ALA A 86 4.28 -10.92 15.40
CA ALA A 86 3.87 -12.26 15.82
C ALA A 86 2.79 -12.84 14.88
N THR A 87 2.98 -14.06 14.40
CA THR A 87 2.00 -14.74 13.52
C THR A 87 0.62 -14.86 14.15
N GLY A 88 0.54 -15.17 15.45
CA GLY A 88 -0.70 -15.29 16.22
C GLY A 88 -1.50 -13.98 16.39
N THR A 89 -0.96 -12.85 15.93
CA THR A 89 -1.69 -11.57 15.86
C THR A 89 -2.68 -11.54 14.70
N TRP A 90 -2.45 -12.37 13.68
CA TRP A 90 -3.14 -12.30 12.39
C TRP A 90 -3.89 -13.59 12.10
N LYS A 91 -5.03 -13.47 11.42
CA LYS A 91 -5.76 -14.65 10.95
C LYS A 91 -6.48 -14.36 9.64
N ILE A 92 -6.16 -15.13 8.61
CA ILE A 92 -6.77 -15.02 7.28
C ILE A 92 -7.89 -16.04 7.18
N ILE A 93 -9.07 -15.58 6.81
CA ILE A 93 -10.30 -16.39 6.70
C ILE A 93 -10.83 -16.25 5.28
N SER A 94 -11.27 -17.36 4.68
CA SER A 94 -12.09 -17.33 3.49
C SER A 94 -13.17 -18.40 3.57
N ARG A 95 -14.37 -18.10 3.08
CA ARG A 95 -15.44 -19.09 2.95
C ARG A 95 -15.44 -19.80 1.61
N GLU A 96 -14.72 -19.24 0.65
CA GLU A 96 -14.69 -19.66 -0.75
C GLU A 96 -13.39 -20.37 -1.08
N ASP A 97 -12.31 -20.05 -0.34
CA ASP A 97 -11.06 -20.79 -0.36
C ASP A 97 -11.03 -21.86 0.73
N GLU A 98 -11.15 -23.12 0.32
CA GLU A 98 -11.13 -24.29 1.20
C GLU A 98 -9.83 -24.41 1.99
N ASN A 99 -8.71 -23.88 1.46
CA ASN A 99 -7.43 -23.88 2.18
C ASN A 99 -7.51 -23.09 3.49
N TYR A 100 -8.33 -22.04 3.55
CA TYR A 100 -8.46 -21.18 4.73
C TYR A 100 -9.70 -21.53 5.56
N GLY A 101 -10.83 -21.71 4.89
CA GLY A 101 -12.11 -22.03 5.52
C GLY A 101 -12.57 -21.03 6.59
N ARG A 102 -13.68 -21.37 7.27
CA ARG A 102 -14.30 -20.50 8.29
C ARG A 102 -13.45 -20.29 9.55
N LYS A 103 -12.57 -21.23 9.86
CA LYS A 103 -11.69 -21.15 11.03
C LYS A 103 -10.54 -20.19 10.79
N GLY A 104 -10.12 -20.05 9.53
CA GLY A 104 -8.96 -19.28 9.12
C GLY A 104 -7.64 -19.89 9.56
N LEU A 105 -6.57 -19.38 8.97
CA LEU A 105 -5.19 -19.77 9.26
C LEU A 105 -4.37 -18.56 9.66
N GLU A 106 -3.33 -18.81 10.44
CA GLU A 106 -2.31 -17.82 10.78
C GLU A 106 -1.26 -17.79 9.66
N PRO A 107 -0.61 -16.64 9.41
CA PRO A 107 0.53 -16.60 8.50
C PRO A 107 1.66 -17.48 9.01
N VAL A 108 2.46 -18.01 8.09
CA VAL A 108 3.61 -18.88 8.44
C VAL A 108 4.85 -18.06 8.84
N ALA A 109 4.91 -16.80 8.41
CA ALA A 109 5.93 -15.85 8.81
C ALA A 109 5.37 -14.42 8.76
N VAL A 110 5.95 -13.53 9.54
CA VAL A 110 5.66 -12.10 9.48
C VAL A 110 6.98 -11.35 9.36
N HIS A 111 7.04 -10.43 8.40
CA HIS A 111 8.18 -9.53 8.20
C HIS A 111 7.73 -8.08 8.34
N ARG A 112 8.69 -7.19 8.56
CA ARG A 112 8.43 -5.79 8.80
C ARG A 112 9.44 -4.88 8.09
N LYS A 113 8.90 -3.81 7.54
CA LYS A 113 9.63 -2.60 7.13
C LYS A 113 9.02 -1.40 7.86
N SER A 114 9.84 -0.48 8.34
CA SER A 114 9.35 0.77 8.94
C SER A 114 10.23 1.92 8.52
N LYS A 115 9.62 3.04 8.14
CA LYS A 115 10.34 4.21 7.64
C LYS A 115 9.70 5.50 8.12
N VAL A 116 10.53 6.54 8.20
CA VAL A 116 10.07 7.92 8.28
C VAL A 116 9.54 8.30 6.91
N ASN A 117 8.27 8.69 6.82
CA ASN A 117 7.69 9.21 5.58
C ASN A 117 7.73 10.74 5.55
N ASN A 118 7.39 11.41 6.66
CA ASN A 118 7.36 12.86 6.76
C ASN A 118 8.09 13.34 8.03
N THR A 119 8.61 14.57 7.99
CA THR A 119 9.22 15.27 9.13
C THR A 119 8.71 16.70 9.21
N ASP A 120 8.44 17.20 10.41
CA ASP A 120 8.23 18.64 10.60
C ASP A 120 9.55 19.43 10.51
N ASN A 121 9.48 20.75 10.57
CA ASN A 121 10.63 21.65 10.50
C ASN A 121 11.69 21.39 11.59
N ASN A 122 11.31 20.78 12.71
CA ASN A 122 12.19 20.45 13.83
C ASN A 122 12.71 19.01 13.75
N TRP A 123 12.48 18.31 12.64
CA TRP A 123 12.82 16.90 12.43
C TRP A 123 12.06 15.95 13.38
N ASN A 124 10.90 16.35 13.91
CA ASN A 124 10.03 15.41 14.57
C ASN A 124 9.33 14.54 13.53
N TYR A 125 9.23 13.24 13.82
CA TYR A 125 8.58 12.28 12.94
C TYR A 125 7.87 11.19 13.71
N ARG A 126 7.03 10.47 12.98
CA ARG A 126 6.48 9.17 13.36
C ARG A 126 6.70 8.19 12.21
N LEU A 127 6.58 6.91 12.53
CA LEU A 127 6.88 5.85 11.59
C LEU A 127 5.61 5.41 10.84
N ASP A 128 5.81 5.08 9.57
CA ASP A 128 4.92 4.20 8.84
C ASP A 128 5.50 2.79 8.89
N HIS A 129 4.64 1.79 8.97
CA HIS A 129 5.00 0.39 9.07
C HIS A 129 4.32 -0.43 7.98
N TRP A 130 5.07 -1.33 7.35
CA TRP A 130 4.57 -2.35 6.43
C TRP A 130 4.81 -3.69 7.10
N ILE A 131 3.73 -4.43 7.37
CA ILE A 131 3.75 -5.77 7.94
C ILE A 131 3.42 -6.77 6.84
N PHE A 132 4.40 -7.58 6.45
CA PHE A 132 4.25 -8.58 5.40
C PHE A 132 3.84 -9.91 6.02
N LEU A 133 2.67 -10.40 5.65
CA LEU A 133 2.14 -11.67 6.16
C LEU A 133 2.36 -12.74 5.10
N LYS A 134 3.32 -13.65 5.34
CA LYS A 134 3.51 -14.82 4.48
C LYS A 134 2.39 -15.81 4.71
N LEU A 135 1.61 -16.07 3.68
CA LEU A 135 0.44 -16.92 3.76
C LEU A 135 0.82 -18.41 3.75
N PRO A 136 0.05 -19.27 4.44
CA PRO A 136 0.28 -20.73 4.43
C PRO A 136 -0.05 -21.38 3.08
N HIS A 137 -0.95 -20.77 2.32
CA HIS A 137 -1.36 -21.22 1.00
C HIS A 137 -1.56 -20.02 0.07
N PRO A 138 -1.20 -20.11 -1.22
CA PRO A 138 -1.50 -19.05 -2.16
C PRO A 138 -2.99 -18.73 -2.19
N MET A 139 -3.34 -17.44 -2.25
CA MET A 139 -4.69 -16.98 -2.52
C MET A 139 -5.13 -17.41 -3.93
N GLN A 140 -6.43 -17.62 -4.10
CA GLN A 140 -7.04 -18.04 -5.35
C GLN A 140 -7.82 -16.88 -5.95
N GLU A 141 -7.65 -16.70 -7.27
CA GLU A 141 -8.25 -15.62 -8.04
C GLU A 141 -9.78 -15.54 -7.86
N GLY A 142 -10.29 -14.32 -7.70
CA GLY A 142 -11.70 -13.98 -7.57
C GLY A 142 -12.33 -14.32 -6.22
N LYS A 143 -11.56 -14.80 -5.24
CA LYS A 143 -12.09 -15.19 -3.93
C LYS A 143 -12.02 -14.08 -2.90
N ASP A 144 -13.00 -14.10 -2.00
CA ASP A 144 -13.05 -13.17 -0.87
C ASP A 144 -12.30 -13.71 0.36
N TYR A 145 -11.52 -12.82 0.97
CA TYR A 145 -10.76 -13.05 2.18
C TYR A 145 -11.12 -12.02 3.26
N THR A 146 -10.84 -12.38 4.50
CA THR A 146 -10.93 -11.47 5.63
C THR A 146 -9.70 -11.65 6.51
N LEU A 147 -8.92 -10.59 6.64
CA LEU A 147 -7.88 -10.48 7.66
C LEU A 147 -8.54 -10.14 8.98
N ARG A 148 -8.30 -10.94 10.03
CA ARG A 148 -8.61 -10.59 11.41
C ARG A 148 -7.34 -10.15 12.12
N ILE A 149 -7.49 -9.04 12.85
CA ILE A 149 -6.42 -8.38 13.60
C ILE A 149 -6.68 -8.63 15.09
N SER A 150 -5.65 -9.07 15.81
CA SER A 150 -5.74 -9.29 17.25
C SER A 150 -6.12 -8.01 17.99
N ARG A 151 -6.98 -8.16 19.00
CA ARG A 151 -7.39 -7.04 19.85
C ARG A 151 -6.21 -6.42 20.61
N LYS A 152 -5.15 -7.20 20.84
CA LYS A 152 -3.96 -6.78 21.59
C LYS A 152 -3.14 -5.73 20.85
N LEU A 153 -3.33 -5.58 19.54
CA LEU A 153 -2.60 -4.59 18.73
C LEU A 153 -3.19 -3.18 18.86
N GLU A 154 -4.40 -3.07 19.42
CA GLU A 154 -5.09 -1.79 19.65
C GLU A 154 -5.25 -0.87 18.42
N ALA A 155 -5.10 -1.43 17.21
CA ALA A 155 -5.14 -0.78 15.90
C ALA A 155 -6.46 -0.05 15.51
N GLY A 156 -7.44 0.07 16.42
CA GLY A 156 -8.78 0.62 16.15
C GLY A 156 -9.67 -0.26 15.26
N VAL A 157 -9.07 -1.12 14.44
CA VAL A 157 -9.74 -2.05 13.51
C VAL A 157 -9.49 -3.50 13.94
N ARG A 158 -10.51 -4.35 13.79
CA ARG A 158 -10.44 -5.77 14.17
C ARG A 158 -10.45 -6.73 13.00
N LYS A 159 -10.86 -6.25 11.82
CA LYS A 159 -10.90 -7.05 10.60
C LYS A 159 -10.93 -6.13 9.38
N GLU A 160 -10.39 -6.62 8.28
CA GLU A 160 -10.51 -6.03 6.95
C GLU A 160 -10.84 -7.13 5.94
N SER A 161 -11.69 -6.82 4.97
CA SER A 161 -12.13 -7.75 3.93
C SER A 161 -11.64 -7.26 2.58
N PHE A 162 -11.22 -8.20 1.73
CA PHE A 162 -10.68 -7.91 0.41
C PHE A 162 -10.88 -9.10 -0.52
N THR A 163 -10.86 -8.84 -1.82
CA THR A 163 -10.92 -9.86 -2.88
C THR A 163 -9.55 -9.94 -3.53
N TYR A 164 -9.06 -11.16 -3.77
CA TYR A 164 -7.85 -11.36 -4.56
C TYR A 164 -8.21 -11.43 -6.05
N ASP A 165 -7.80 -10.42 -6.82
CA ASP A 165 -8.03 -10.25 -8.25
C ASP A 165 -6.79 -9.61 -8.88
N ASN A 166 -6.13 -10.37 -9.75
CA ASN A 166 -4.89 -9.92 -10.41
C ASN A 166 -5.09 -8.66 -11.26
N PHE A 167 -6.31 -8.37 -11.73
CA PHE A 167 -6.59 -7.24 -12.62
C PHE A 167 -6.91 -5.94 -11.89
N SER A 168 -7.22 -6.01 -10.60
CA SER A 168 -7.60 -4.84 -9.79
C SER A 168 -6.73 -4.60 -8.56
N ASN A 169 -6.01 -5.62 -8.07
CA ASN A 169 -5.08 -5.44 -6.97
C ASN A 169 -3.74 -4.91 -7.48
N GLU A 170 -3.50 -3.62 -7.27
CA GLU A 170 -2.18 -3.03 -7.52
C GLU A 170 -1.14 -3.64 -6.58
N SER A 171 -0.08 -4.19 -7.16
CA SER A 171 1.06 -4.71 -6.43
C SER A 171 2.25 -3.78 -6.61
N GLU A 172 2.80 -3.31 -5.49
CA GLU A 172 4.04 -2.51 -5.47
C GLU A 172 5.27 -3.29 -5.96
N ALA A 173 5.13 -4.59 -6.27
CA ALA A 173 6.19 -5.38 -6.90
C ALA A 173 6.27 -5.20 -8.42
N VAL A 174 5.22 -4.69 -9.08
CA VAL A 174 5.16 -4.55 -10.54
C VAL A 174 5.48 -3.11 -10.92
N HIS A 175 6.74 -2.85 -11.32
CA HIS A 175 7.25 -1.52 -11.60
C HIS A 175 7.20 -1.22 -13.11
N VAL A 176 6.39 -0.25 -13.51
CA VAL A 176 6.28 0.26 -14.89
C VAL A 176 6.69 1.72 -14.96
N ASN A 177 6.90 2.23 -16.18
CA ASN A 177 6.86 3.68 -16.39
C ASN A 177 5.41 4.16 -16.22
N ILE A 178 5.09 4.76 -15.06
CA ILE A 178 3.75 5.24 -14.71
C ILE A 178 3.25 6.40 -15.59
N ILE A 179 4.16 7.13 -16.26
CA ILE A 179 3.77 8.10 -17.28
C ILE A 179 3.22 7.32 -18.49
N GLY A 180 3.98 6.33 -18.96
CA GLY A 180 3.60 5.47 -20.08
C GLY A 180 4.65 5.35 -21.17
N TYR A 181 4.20 4.96 -22.35
CA TYR A 181 5.06 4.59 -23.48
C TYR A 181 4.50 5.14 -24.79
N THR A 182 5.36 5.40 -25.77
CA THR A 182 4.88 5.63 -27.14
C THR A 182 4.55 4.30 -27.81
N PRO A 183 3.63 4.25 -28.79
CA PRO A 183 3.35 3.03 -29.56
C PRO A 183 4.63 2.37 -30.11
N ASP A 184 5.55 3.20 -30.62
CA ASP A 184 6.80 2.78 -31.25
C ASP A 184 7.99 2.67 -30.26
N SER A 185 7.74 2.74 -28.95
CA SER A 185 8.82 2.61 -27.95
C SER A 185 9.58 1.29 -28.16
N PRO A 186 10.93 1.33 -28.28
CA PRO A 186 11.73 0.16 -28.65
C PRO A 186 11.78 -0.90 -27.57
N VAL A 187 11.49 -0.52 -26.33
CA VAL A 187 11.33 -1.41 -25.17
C VAL A 187 10.12 -0.93 -24.38
N LYS A 188 9.24 -1.85 -24.03
CA LYS A 188 8.18 -1.64 -23.05
C LYS A 188 8.17 -2.86 -22.15
N SER A 189 8.59 -2.66 -20.90
CA SER A 189 8.70 -3.72 -19.92
C SER A 189 8.40 -3.20 -18.52
N ALA A 190 8.12 -4.13 -17.63
CA ALA A 190 8.06 -3.91 -16.20
C ALA A 190 9.12 -4.74 -15.49
N ASP A 191 9.65 -4.18 -14.40
CA ASP A 191 10.50 -4.91 -13.46
C ASP A 191 9.63 -5.47 -12.34
N LEU A 192 9.91 -6.72 -11.96
CA LEU A 192 9.22 -7.46 -10.91
C LEU A 192 10.22 -7.78 -9.80
N TYR A 193 10.11 -7.06 -8.68
CA TYR A 193 10.91 -7.26 -7.48
C TYR A 193 10.30 -6.52 -6.29
N TYR A 194 10.63 -6.94 -5.06
CA TYR A 194 10.22 -6.21 -3.87
C TYR A 194 11.10 -6.48 -2.64
N TRP A 195 11.39 -5.45 -1.84
CA TRP A 195 12.11 -5.56 -0.57
C TRP A 195 11.17 -5.46 0.64
N MET A 196 11.15 -6.53 1.44
CA MET A 196 10.23 -6.70 2.58
C MET A 196 10.81 -6.27 3.94
N GLY A 197 11.92 -5.53 3.96
CA GLY A 197 12.57 -5.12 5.20
C GLY A 197 13.34 -6.26 5.83
N ASP A 198 12.98 -6.67 7.05
CA ASP A 198 13.63 -7.80 7.74
C ASP A 198 13.33 -9.18 7.11
N GLY A 199 12.40 -9.25 6.15
CA GLY A 199 12.15 -10.42 5.30
C GLY A 199 13.09 -10.56 4.12
N GLY A 200 13.94 -9.57 3.87
CA GLY A 200 14.83 -9.55 2.71
C GLY A 200 14.10 -9.36 1.38
N GLN A 201 14.75 -9.82 0.30
CA GLN A 201 14.17 -9.80 -1.04
C GLN A 201 13.04 -10.83 -1.20
N ARG A 202 12.01 -10.43 -1.94
CA ARG A 202 10.94 -11.34 -2.37
C ARG A 202 11.41 -12.13 -3.60
N ASP A 203 11.57 -13.43 -3.43
CA ASP A 203 11.91 -14.38 -4.49
C ASP A 203 10.73 -14.62 -5.45
N TYR A 204 10.86 -14.26 -6.72
CA TYR A 204 9.83 -14.47 -7.75
C TYR A 204 10.13 -15.64 -8.72
N SER A 205 11.11 -16.49 -8.42
CA SER A 205 11.44 -17.67 -9.26
C SER A 205 10.23 -18.58 -9.50
N GLY A 206 9.36 -18.74 -8.49
CA GLY A 206 8.11 -19.50 -8.60
C GLY A 206 7.03 -18.88 -9.49
N PHE A 207 7.25 -17.68 -10.03
CA PHE A 207 6.37 -16.97 -10.96
C PHE A 207 6.92 -16.93 -12.39
N GLU A 208 8.13 -17.48 -12.64
CA GLU A 208 8.66 -17.57 -13.99
C GLU A 208 7.73 -18.36 -14.92
N GLY A 209 7.50 -17.83 -16.11
CA GLY A 209 6.56 -18.39 -17.09
C GLY A 209 5.10 -18.01 -16.85
N ASN A 210 4.74 -17.37 -15.73
CA ASN A 210 3.38 -16.87 -15.51
C ASN A 210 3.00 -15.86 -16.60
N SER A 211 1.72 -15.83 -16.96
CA SER A 211 1.24 -14.98 -18.05
C SER A 211 1.30 -13.50 -17.66
N VAL A 212 1.71 -12.67 -18.63
CA VAL A 212 1.65 -11.21 -18.54
C VAL A 212 0.55 -10.73 -19.47
N TRP A 213 -0.31 -9.84 -18.97
CA TRP A 213 -1.45 -9.28 -19.70
C TRP A 213 -1.41 -7.76 -19.70
N ILE A 214 -1.92 -7.17 -20.77
CA ILE A 214 -2.39 -5.79 -20.77
C ILE A 214 -3.89 -5.80 -20.47
N TYR A 215 -4.28 -5.00 -19.49
CA TYR A 215 -5.67 -4.74 -19.13
C TYR A 215 -6.04 -3.30 -19.51
N HIS A 216 -7.01 -3.12 -20.39
CA HIS A 216 -7.51 -1.81 -20.76
C HIS A 216 -8.48 -1.31 -19.68
N VAL A 217 -8.15 -0.19 -19.03
CA VAL A 217 -8.87 0.31 -17.85
C VAL A 217 -10.31 0.70 -18.21
N ASP A 218 -10.50 1.40 -19.33
CA ASP A 218 -11.84 1.88 -19.72
C ASP A 218 -12.79 0.79 -20.26
N THR A 219 -12.26 -0.20 -20.99
CA THR A 219 -13.09 -1.20 -21.69
C THR A 219 -13.17 -2.53 -20.95
N GLY A 220 -12.23 -2.79 -20.04
CA GLY A 220 -12.07 -4.08 -19.38
C GLY A 220 -11.48 -5.18 -20.27
N GLU A 221 -11.05 -4.85 -21.50
CA GLU A 221 -10.41 -5.80 -22.42
C GLU A 221 -9.06 -6.27 -21.89
N ARG A 222 -8.75 -7.55 -22.13
CA ARG A 222 -7.55 -8.24 -21.65
C ARG A 222 -6.83 -8.87 -22.83
N GLU A 223 -5.55 -8.58 -22.99
CA GLU A 223 -4.71 -9.17 -24.04
C GLU A 223 -3.43 -9.76 -23.41
N LYS A 224 -3.15 -11.04 -23.66
CA LYS A 224 -1.91 -11.66 -23.20
C LYS A 224 -0.77 -11.15 -24.07
N VAL A 225 0.25 -10.56 -23.46
CA VAL A 225 1.37 -9.92 -24.15
C VAL A 225 2.71 -10.59 -23.91
N GLY A 226 2.81 -11.45 -22.90
CA GLY A 226 4.08 -12.13 -22.60
C GLY A 226 4.01 -13.09 -21.43
N SER A 227 5.18 -13.31 -20.83
CA SER A 227 5.37 -14.09 -19.62
C SER A 227 6.51 -13.52 -18.78
N VAL A 228 6.51 -13.79 -17.48
CA VAL A 228 7.60 -13.43 -16.57
C VAL A 228 8.85 -14.25 -16.88
N TYR A 229 10.02 -13.63 -16.88
CA TYR A 229 11.31 -14.31 -16.99
C TYR A 229 12.36 -13.65 -16.09
N PHE A 230 13.33 -14.44 -15.60
CA PHE A 230 14.44 -13.91 -14.83
C PHE A 230 15.30 -12.95 -15.68
N TRP A 231 15.63 -11.78 -15.14
CA TRP A 231 16.43 -10.77 -15.85
C TRP A 231 17.81 -10.59 -15.23
N LYS A 232 17.88 -10.36 -13.92
CA LYS A 232 19.14 -10.02 -13.24
C LYS A 232 19.15 -10.52 -11.79
N ASP A 233 20.29 -10.99 -11.33
CA ASP A 233 20.54 -11.32 -9.92
C ASP A 233 20.85 -10.07 -9.07
N ASP A 234 20.85 -10.25 -7.76
CA ASP A 234 21.17 -9.22 -6.79
C ASP A 234 22.67 -8.85 -6.68
N ASP A 235 23.50 -9.20 -7.68
CA ASP A 235 24.96 -9.04 -7.65
C ASP A 235 25.39 -7.59 -7.40
N LEU A 236 26.07 -7.41 -6.27
CA LEU A 236 26.61 -6.15 -5.77
C LEU A 236 27.74 -5.60 -6.65
N GLU A 237 28.50 -6.46 -7.32
CA GLU A 237 29.66 -6.06 -8.13
C GLU A 237 29.24 -5.44 -9.47
N ALA A 238 28.02 -5.73 -9.93
CA ALA A 238 27.51 -5.33 -11.24
C ALA A 238 26.84 -3.93 -11.27
N GLU A 239 26.72 -3.25 -10.12
CA GLU A 239 26.00 -1.97 -9.98
C GLU A 239 26.90 -0.78 -9.61
N ALA A 240 26.39 0.43 -9.81
CA ALA A 240 27.14 1.67 -9.61
C ALA A 240 27.80 1.72 -8.22
N LEU A 241 29.13 1.84 -8.20
CA LEU A 241 29.96 1.88 -6.99
C LEU A 241 29.95 0.59 -6.14
N GLY A 242 29.66 -0.57 -6.73
CA GLY A 242 29.69 -1.87 -6.04
C GLY A 242 28.53 -2.03 -5.05
N ARG A 243 27.36 -1.45 -5.36
CA ARG A 243 26.18 -1.44 -4.50
C ARG A 243 24.93 -1.81 -5.28
N ASN A 244 24.26 -2.89 -4.88
CA ASN A 244 22.89 -3.15 -5.33
C ASN A 244 21.92 -2.27 -4.53
N LEU A 245 21.35 -1.25 -5.18
CA LEU A 245 20.42 -0.32 -4.55
C LEU A 245 18.99 -0.89 -4.42
N THR A 246 18.68 -1.98 -5.12
CA THR A 246 17.41 -2.71 -5.00
C THR A 246 17.47 -3.78 -3.92
N GLY A 247 18.66 -4.37 -3.71
CA GLY A 247 18.89 -5.48 -2.79
C GLY A 247 18.05 -6.72 -3.10
N SER A 248 17.62 -6.90 -4.35
CA SER A 248 16.76 -7.99 -4.79
C SER A 248 17.16 -8.46 -6.18
N ASP A 249 16.90 -9.73 -6.46
CA ASP A 249 16.82 -10.27 -7.81
C ASP A 249 15.65 -9.59 -8.55
N VAL A 250 15.77 -9.48 -9.87
CA VAL A 250 14.77 -8.82 -10.72
C VAL A 250 14.32 -9.75 -11.84
N TRP A 251 13.01 -9.93 -11.93
CA TRP A 251 12.33 -10.57 -13.05
C TRP A 251 11.73 -9.50 -13.95
N ASN A 252 11.54 -9.81 -15.22
CA ASN A 252 11.01 -8.87 -16.18
C ASN A 252 9.73 -9.38 -16.84
N ALA A 253 8.85 -8.44 -17.18
CA ALA A 253 7.64 -8.65 -17.96
C ALA A 253 7.66 -7.74 -19.19
N ASP A 254 8.10 -8.26 -20.33
CA ASP A 254 8.16 -7.53 -21.60
C ASP A 254 6.80 -7.54 -22.31
N PHE A 255 6.40 -6.37 -22.81
CA PHE A 255 5.22 -6.14 -23.63
C PHE A 255 5.52 -5.20 -24.81
N THR A 256 6.78 -5.19 -25.27
CA THR A 256 7.27 -4.35 -26.38
C THR A 256 6.44 -4.52 -27.64
N GLY A 257 5.89 -5.72 -27.88
CA GLY A 257 5.05 -6.04 -29.02
C GLY A 257 3.65 -5.40 -29.02
N PHE A 258 3.19 -4.80 -27.91
CA PHE A 258 1.87 -4.19 -27.80
C PHE A 258 1.94 -2.67 -28.06
N SER A 259 1.21 -2.16 -29.05
CA SER A 259 1.33 -0.76 -29.50
C SER A 259 0.00 0.00 -29.60
N LYS A 260 -1.11 -0.61 -29.19
CA LYS A 260 -2.43 0.05 -29.26
C LYS A 260 -2.46 1.21 -28.27
N PRO A 261 -2.84 2.44 -28.70
CA PRO A 261 -3.02 3.56 -27.77
C PRO A 261 -4.18 3.34 -26.81
N GLY A 262 -4.05 3.83 -25.58
CA GLY A 262 -5.06 3.71 -24.53
C GLY A 262 -4.52 3.81 -23.11
N HIS A 263 -5.39 3.56 -22.13
CA HIS A 263 -5.07 3.56 -20.70
C HIS A 263 -5.07 2.13 -20.16
N TYR A 264 -3.96 1.73 -19.56
CA TYR A 264 -3.66 0.33 -19.27
C TYR A 264 -3.13 0.10 -17.88
N ARG A 265 -3.27 -1.15 -17.42
CA ARG A 265 -2.43 -1.75 -16.38
C ARG A 265 -1.71 -2.96 -16.98
N LEU A 266 -0.49 -3.21 -16.52
CA LEU A 266 0.20 -4.46 -16.79
C LEU A 266 -0.13 -5.43 -15.66
N VAL A 267 -0.61 -6.62 -16.00
CA VAL A 267 -1.04 -7.63 -15.04
C VAL A 267 -0.09 -8.83 -15.11
N VAL A 268 0.44 -9.22 -13.96
CA VAL A 268 1.27 -10.42 -13.80
C VAL A 268 0.46 -11.46 -13.05
N GLU A 269 0.17 -12.58 -13.70
CA GLU A 269 -0.61 -13.68 -13.13
C GLU A 269 0.01 -14.17 -11.80
N GLY A 270 -0.79 -14.20 -10.75
CA GLY A 270 -0.36 -14.60 -9.41
C GLY A 270 0.24 -13.47 -8.56
N VAL A 271 0.53 -12.30 -9.14
CA VAL A 271 1.12 -11.17 -8.41
C VAL A 271 0.09 -10.05 -8.24
N GLY A 272 -0.49 -9.56 -9.33
CA GLY A 272 -1.35 -8.38 -9.32
C GLY A 272 -1.13 -7.54 -10.56
N CYS A 273 -1.49 -6.26 -10.48
CA CYS A 273 -1.29 -5.30 -11.56
C CYS A 273 -0.38 -4.14 -11.18
N SER A 274 0.19 -3.48 -12.18
CA SER A 274 0.89 -2.21 -12.02
C SER A 274 -0.08 -1.08 -11.68
N ALA A 275 0.47 0.07 -11.31
CA ALA A 275 -0.22 1.35 -11.46
C ALA A 275 -0.62 1.57 -12.93
N GLU A 276 -1.62 2.42 -13.13
CA GLU A 276 -2.10 2.78 -14.47
C GLU A 276 -1.04 3.58 -15.25
N PHE A 277 -0.96 3.32 -16.55
CA PHE A 277 -0.12 4.07 -17.48
C PHE A 277 -0.81 4.19 -18.83
N SER A 278 -0.31 5.07 -19.70
CA SER A 278 -0.90 5.25 -21.03
C SER A 278 0.06 4.84 -22.15
N ILE A 279 -0.50 4.38 -23.27
CA ILE A 279 0.23 4.32 -24.53
C ILE A 279 -0.30 5.43 -25.42
N ASP A 280 0.54 6.42 -25.72
CA ASP A 280 0.16 7.57 -26.53
C ASP A 280 1.37 8.13 -27.30
N ALA A 281 1.13 8.64 -28.52
CA ALA A 281 2.19 9.18 -29.35
C ALA A 281 2.88 10.42 -28.74
N ASN A 282 2.17 11.16 -27.88
CA ASN A 282 2.63 12.39 -27.24
C ASN A 282 2.88 12.21 -25.73
N ILE A 283 3.05 10.97 -25.25
CA ILE A 283 3.05 10.67 -23.81
C ILE A 283 4.11 11.45 -23.00
N TYR A 284 5.21 11.85 -23.64
CA TYR A 284 6.29 12.61 -23.00
C TYR A 284 6.15 14.14 -23.15
N PHE A 285 5.14 14.63 -23.87
CA PHE A 285 4.96 16.05 -24.09
C PHE A 285 4.54 16.80 -22.83
N ASP A 286 3.65 16.22 -22.02
CA ASP A 286 3.21 16.85 -20.77
C ASP A 286 4.31 16.88 -19.70
N PRO A 287 5.02 15.78 -19.41
CA PRO A 287 6.20 15.83 -18.52
C PRO A 287 7.22 16.88 -18.96
N PHE A 288 7.46 17.04 -20.26
CA PHE A 288 8.39 18.04 -20.79
C PHE A 288 7.99 19.49 -20.47
N LYS A 289 6.69 19.82 -20.39
CA LYS A 289 6.23 21.19 -20.06
C LYS A 289 6.42 21.57 -18.60
N THR A 290 6.47 20.57 -17.71
CA THR A 290 6.58 20.75 -16.26
C THR A 290 7.98 20.48 -15.73
N SER A 291 8.93 20.18 -16.62
CA SER A 291 10.35 19.94 -16.32
C SER A 291 11.13 21.25 -16.19
#